data_AF-A0A2N0QWM4-F1
#
_entry.id   AF-A0A2N0QWM4-F1
#
_cell.length_a   1.000
_cell.length_b   1.000
_cell.length_c   1.000
_cell.angle_alpha   90.00
_cell.angle_beta   90.00
_cell.angle_gamma   90.00
#
_symmetry.space_group_name_H-M   'P 1'
#
loop_
_entity.id
_entity.type
_entity.pdbx_description
1 polymer ?
#
loop_
_entity_poly.entity_id
_entity_poly.type
_entity_poly.pdbx_seq_one_letter_code
_entity_poly.pdbx_strand_id
1 'polypeptide(L)'
;MEEDLFYQQENKFVPRELKDCPECGKPRISFGWCKDCETNSMKENFPYWTSENKEIDELIHHTQLNASQTCDYLEWIPFDKFEMVKYIGSGGFGSTYSALWMEGPRWIWDDGAQEWTRAGPMNVALKFLDNSQNISSSYIGQVCVNYGTIVCVLI
;
A
#
# COMPACT_ATOMS: atom_id res chain seq x y z
N MET A 1 35.15 34.52 30.18
CA MET A 1 36.26 33.67 29.72
C MET A 1 35.85 32.24 30.07
N GLU A 2 35.01 31.56 29.29
CA GLU A 2 34.93 31.47 27.80
C GLU A 2 36.22 30.81 27.26
N GLU A 3 36.22 29.76 26.40
CA GLU A 3 35.20 28.87 25.77
C GLU A 3 35.65 27.38 25.91
N ASP A 4 34.94 26.29 25.56
CA ASP A 4 33.62 26.02 24.92
C ASP A 4 32.90 24.89 25.76
N LEU A 5 32.01 23.93 25.44
CA LEU A 5 31.39 23.20 24.29
C LEU A 5 32.32 22.29 23.43
N PHE A 6 31.87 21.29 22.64
CA PHE A 6 30.54 20.67 22.37
C PHE A 6 30.72 19.14 22.14
N TYR A 7 29.62 18.36 22.06
CA TYR A 7 29.54 16.90 21.74
C TYR A 7 30.03 15.94 22.85
N GLN A 8 29.46 14.74 23.05
CA GLN A 8 28.40 14.01 22.35
C GLN A 8 27.29 13.58 23.33
N GLN A 9 26.01 13.79 22.99
CA GLN A 9 24.91 13.02 23.56
C GLN A 9 24.62 11.84 22.64
N GLU A 10 24.67 10.61 23.18
CA GLU A 10 24.19 9.43 22.47
C GLU A 10 22.68 9.56 22.26
N ASN A 11 22.25 9.80 21.02
CA ASN A 11 20.84 9.70 20.62
C ASN A 11 20.40 8.23 20.65
N LYS A 12 20.17 7.72 21.86
CA LYS A 12 19.58 6.41 22.09
C LYS A 12 18.14 6.45 21.59
N PHE A 13 17.94 5.90 20.39
CA PHE A 13 16.63 5.60 19.85
C PHE A 13 15.95 4.59 20.78
N VAL A 14 15.21 5.11 21.76
CA VAL A 14 14.26 4.30 22.55
C VAL A 14 13.13 3.95 21.58
N PRO A 15 12.93 2.66 21.24
CA PRO A 15 11.81 2.28 20.39
C PRO A 15 10.53 2.70 21.10
N ARG A 16 9.73 3.57 20.45
CA ARG A 16 8.47 4.04 21.02
C ARG A 16 7.55 2.82 21.17
N GLU A 17 7.20 2.48 22.40
CA GLU A 17 6.53 1.22 22.72
C GLU A 17 5.29 1.02 21.84
N LEU A 18 5.24 -0.14 21.17
CA LEU A 18 4.11 -0.52 20.33
C LEU A 18 2.94 -0.85 21.25
N LYS A 19 1.99 0.08 21.35
CA LYS A 19 0.73 -0.11 22.08
C LYS A 19 0.04 -1.40 21.64
N ASP A 20 -0.66 -2.03 22.57
CA ASP A 20 -1.65 -3.06 22.21
C ASP A 20 -2.71 -2.51 21.26
N CYS A 21 -3.27 -3.40 20.46
CA CYS A 21 -4.34 -3.10 19.53
C CYS A 21 -5.62 -2.75 20.33
N PRO A 22 -6.20 -1.56 20.11
CA PRO A 22 -7.41 -1.15 20.82
C PRO A 22 -8.65 -2.03 20.55
N GLU A 23 -8.68 -2.72 19.39
CA GLU A 23 -9.79 -3.61 19.02
C GLU A 23 -9.73 -5.00 19.69
N CYS A 24 -8.52 -5.58 19.81
CA CYS A 24 -8.36 -6.99 20.20
C CYS A 24 -7.39 -7.26 21.37
N GLY A 25 -6.75 -6.22 21.92
CA GLY A 25 -5.85 -6.32 23.08
C GLY A 25 -4.53 -7.07 22.83
N LYS A 26 -4.18 -7.38 21.58
CA LYS A 26 -2.91 -8.01 21.19
C LYS A 26 -1.86 -6.95 20.83
N PRO A 27 -0.56 -7.19 21.05
CA PRO A 27 0.48 -6.24 20.66
C PRO A 27 0.44 -5.95 19.15
N ARG A 28 0.54 -4.66 18.79
CA ARG A 28 0.76 -4.23 17.40
C ARG A 28 2.18 -4.62 16.97
N ILE A 29 2.38 -4.94 15.69
CA ILE A 29 3.71 -5.32 15.15
C ILE A 29 4.44 -4.17 14.47
N SER A 30 3.72 -3.11 14.08
CA SER A 30 4.26 -1.82 13.66
C SER A 30 3.27 -0.71 14.05
N PHE A 31 3.59 0.57 13.84
CA PHE A 31 2.73 1.66 14.31
C PHE A 31 1.35 1.61 13.62
N GLY A 32 0.27 1.61 14.40
CA GLY A 32 -1.10 1.39 13.92
C GLY A 32 -1.46 -0.08 13.62
N TRP A 33 -0.53 -0.84 13.04
CA TRP A 33 -0.77 -2.17 12.47
C TRP A 33 -0.89 -3.30 13.50
N CYS A 34 -2.10 -3.84 13.67
CA CYS A 34 -2.31 -5.15 14.28
C CYS A 34 -2.54 -6.19 13.18
N LYS A 35 -1.63 -7.16 13.07
CA LYS A 35 -1.69 -8.16 11.98
C LYS A 35 -3.03 -8.90 11.94
N ASP A 36 -3.55 -9.34 13.08
CA ASP A 36 -4.78 -10.12 13.13
C ASP A 36 -6.00 -9.31 12.71
N CYS A 37 -6.11 -8.05 13.13
CA CYS A 37 -7.21 -7.16 12.77
C CYS A 37 -7.17 -6.78 11.28
N GLU A 38 -6.02 -6.32 10.78
CA GLU A 38 -5.84 -6.02 9.35
C GLU A 38 -6.14 -7.24 8.48
N THR A 39 -5.60 -8.41 8.86
CA THR A 39 -5.84 -9.68 8.15
C THR A 39 -7.32 -10.07 8.12
N ASN A 40 -8.11 -9.74 9.15
CA ASN A 40 -9.54 -10.02 9.18
C ASN A 40 -10.35 -8.97 8.40
N SER A 41 -10.08 -7.69 8.61
CA SER A 41 -10.68 -6.58 7.85
C SER A 41 -10.45 -6.74 6.34
N MET A 42 -9.26 -7.16 5.91
CA MET A 42 -8.97 -7.51 4.52
C MET A 42 -9.88 -8.65 4.03
N LYS A 43 -9.96 -9.79 4.74
CA LYS A 43 -10.83 -10.92 4.35
C LYS A 43 -12.31 -10.54 4.26
N GLU A 44 -12.78 -9.69 5.16
CA GLU A 44 -14.16 -9.18 5.14
C GLU A 44 -14.43 -8.28 3.93
N ASN A 45 -13.39 -7.65 3.35
CA ASN A 45 -13.49 -6.85 2.14
C ASN A 45 -13.39 -7.67 0.83
N PHE A 46 -12.80 -8.87 0.82
CA PHE A 46 -12.64 -9.70 -0.39
C PHE A 46 -13.94 -9.96 -1.17
N PRO A 47 -15.13 -10.13 -0.56
CA PRO A 47 -16.37 -10.38 -1.31
C PRO A 47 -16.96 -9.15 -2.03
N TYR A 48 -16.46 -7.93 -1.76
CA TYR A 48 -17.04 -6.69 -2.26
C TYR A 48 -16.34 -6.13 -3.52
N TRP A 49 -15.26 -6.75 -3.97
CA TRP A 49 -14.57 -6.40 -5.20
C TRP A 49 -13.98 -7.63 -5.89
N THR A 50 -13.71 -7.50 -7.19
CA THR A 50 -12.92 -8.44 -8.00
C THR A 50 -12.32 -7.63 -9.14
N SER A 51 -11.17 -8.06 -9.64
CA SER A 51 -10.56 -7.52 -10.86
C SER A 51 -11.06 -8.19 -12.15
N GLU A 52 -12.01 -9.13 -12.03
CA GLU A 52 -12.42 -10.09 -13.08
C GLU A 52 -11.30 -11.08 -13.52
N ASN A 53 -10.05 -10.91 -13.04
CA ASN A 53 -8.97 -11.88 -13.20
C ASN A 53 -8.64 -12.57 -11.86
N LYS A 54 -8.93 -13.87 -11.78
CA LYS A 54 -8.73 -14.68 -10.58
C LYS A 54 -7.26 -14.79 -10.13
N GLU A 55 -6.28 -14.81 -11.04
CA GLU A 55 -4.85 -14.83 -10.63
C GLU A 55 -4.41 -13.50 -10.00
N ILE A 56 -5.02 -12.40 -10.43
CA ILE A 56 -4.76 -11.06 -9.87
C ILE A 56 -5.45 -10.92 -8.50
N ASP A 57 -6.70 -11.35 -8.37
CA ASP A 57 -7.39 -11.39 -7.08
C ASP A 57 -6.62 -12.26 -6.07
N GLU A 58 -6.19 -13.47 -6.46
CA GLU A 58 -5.39 -14.36 -5.60
C GLU A 58 -4.03 -13.76 -5.21
N LEU A 59 -3.37 -13.02 -6.11
CA LEU A 59 -2.11 -12.31 -5.79
C LEU A 59 -2.35 -11.15 -4.81
N ILE A 60 -3.38 -10.33 -5.04
CA ILE A 60 -3.74 -9.21 -4.16
C ILE A 60 -4.06 -9.74 -2.76
N HIS A 61 -4.95 -10.74 -2.66
CA HIS A 61 -5.27 -11.43 -1.40
C HIS A 61 -4.01 -12.00 -0.74
N HIS A 62 -3.10 -12.64 -1.49
CA HIS A 62 -1.87 -13.19 -0.94
C HIS A 62 -0.98 -12.11 -0.32
N THR A 63 -0.80 -10.96 -0.96
CA THR A 63 0.01 -9.87 -0.38
C THR A 63 -0.65 -9.28 0.87
N GLN A 64 -1.97 -9.05 0.83
CA GLN A 64 -2.77 -8.52 1.93
C GLN A 64 -2.68 -9.42 3.18
N LEU A 65 -2.90 -10.73 3.02
CA LEU A 65 -2.83 -11.71 4.13
C LEU A 65 -1.44 -11.86 4.78
N ASN A 66 -0.37 -11.41 4.11
CA ASN A 66 1.01 -11.58 4.59
C ASN A 66 1.67 -10.31 5.13
N ALA A 67 1.10 -9.13 4.86
CA ALA A 67 1.66 -7.83 5.23
C ALA A 67 1.99 -7.62 6.72
N SER A 68 3.03 -6.82 6.99
CA SER A 68 3.50 -6.44 8.33
C SER A 68 3.32 -4.94 8.66
N GLN A 69 2.97 -4.12 7.67
CA GLN A 69 2.77 -2.68 7.72
C GLN A 69 1.95 -2.20 6.51
N THR A 70 1.55 -0.92 6.50
CA THR A 70 0.65 -0.31 5.50
C THR A 70 1.12 -0.35 4.04
N CYS A 71 2.42 -0.52 3.80
CA CYS A 71 3.02 -0.47 2.46
C CYS A 71 3.46 -1.83 1.90
N ASP A 72 3.17 -2.94 2.61
CA ASP A 72 3.66 -4.28 2.25
C ASP A 72 2.77 -5.05 1.24
N TYR A 73 1.60 -4.51 0.87
CA TYR A 73 0.59 -5.20 0.07
C TYR A 73 0.06 -4.36 -1.09
N LEU A 74 -0.57 -5.04 -2.05
CA LEU A 74 -1.27 -4.42 -3.16
C LEU A 74 -2.68 -4.01 -2.73
N GLU A 75 -3.05 -2.75 -2.96
CA GLU A 75 -4.41 -2.26 -2.75
C GLU A 75 -5.17 -2.32 -4.10
N TRP A 76 -6.38 -2.92 -4.08
CA TRP A 76 -7.29 -2.86 -5.22
C TRP A 76 -8.01 -1.52 -5.21
N ILE A 77 -7.87 -0.74 -6.28
CA ILE A 77 -8.49 0.57 -6.42
C ILE A 77 -9.34 0.58 -7.70
N PRO A 78 -10.67 0.77 -7.59
CA PRO A 78 -11.55 0.92 -8.75
C PRO A 78 -11.12 2.05 -9.69
N PHE A 79 -11.28 1.85 -11.01
CA PHE A 79 -10.76 2.78 -12.02
C PHE A 79 -11.38 4.19 -11.96
N ASP A 80 -12.60 4.32 -11.45
CA ASP A 80 -13.30 5.60 -11.27
C ASP A 80 -12.70 6.49 -10.16
N LYS A 81 -11.76 5.97 -9.35
CA LYS A 81 -10.98 6.74 -8.36
C LYS A 81 -9.82 7.54 -8.94
N PHE A 82 -9.59 7.45 -10.26
CA PHE A 82 -8.46 8.09 -10.94
C PHE A 82 -8.93 9.18 -11.91
N GLU A 83 -8.58 10.43 -11.60
CA GLU A 83 -8.88 11.59 -12.43
C GLU A 83 -7.74 11.92 -13.42
N MET A 84 -8.05 12.77 -14.41
CA MET A 84 -7.08 13.33 -15.36
C MET A 84 -6.20 12.32 -16.13
N VAL A 85 -6.70 11.08 -16.32
CA VAL A 85 -5.96 9.97 -16.95
C VAL A 85 -5.43 10.37 -18.35
N LYS A 86 -4.12 10.29 -18.54
CA LYS A 86 -3.40 10.70 -19.76
C LYS A 86 -2.35 9.68 -20.15
N TYR A 87 -2.37 9.22 -21.39
CA TYR A 87 -1.36 8.33 -21.95
C TYR A 87 0.04 8.96 -21.92
N ILE A 88 1.04 8.21 -21.46
CA ILE A 88 2.46 8.60 -21.45
C ILE A 88 3.20 7.90 -22.60
N GLY A 89 2.98 6.60 -22.76
CA GLY A 89 3.70 5.76 -23.72
C GLY A 89 3.53 4.27 -23.45
N SER A 90 3.93 3.44 -24.40
CA SER A 90 3.92 1.97 -24.30
C SER A 90 5.35 1.41 -24.28
N GLY A 91 5.50 0.19 -23.76
CA GLY A 91 6.76 -0.55 -23.75
C GLY A 91 6.52 -2.06 -23.68
N GLY A 92 7.58 -2.84 -23.45
CA GLY A 92 7.52 -4.32 -23.39
C GLY A 92 6.69 -4.92 -22.23
N PHE A 93 5.94 -4.10 -21.51
CA PHE A 93 5.06 -4.45 -20.40
C PHE A 93 3.71 -3.70 -20.52
N GLY A 94 3.24 -3.43 -21.73
CA GLY A 94 2.00 -2.71 -21.99
C GLY A 94 2.09 -1.19 -21.92
N SER A 95 0.92 -0.57 -21.73
CA SER A 95 0.69 0.87 -21.89
C SER A 95 0.65 1.61 -20.55
N THR A 96 1.39 2.72 -20.46
CA THR A 96 1.55 3.51 -19.23
C THR A 96 0.85 4.87 -19.37
N TYR A 97 0.12 5.25 -18.33
CA TYR A 97 -0.65 6.48 -18.22
C TYR A 97 -0.29 7.21 -16.92
N SER A 98 -0.46 8.52 -16.87
CA SER A 98 -0.48 9.30 -15.64
C SER A 98 -1.92 9.54 -15.23
N ALA A 99 -2.19 9.58 -13.94
CA ALA A 99 -3.48 9.95 -13.39
C ALA A 99 -3.33 10.62 -12.01
N LEU A 100 -4.40 11.26 -11.55
CA LEU A 100 -4.53 11.82 -10.21
C LEU A 100 -5.39 10.87 -9.37
N TRP A 101 -4.79 10.16 -8.42
CA TRP A 101 -5.55 9.38 -7.44
C TRP A 101 -5.98 10.31 -6.31
N MET A 102 -7.28 10.58 -6.20
CA MET A 102 -7.80 11.62 -5.31
C MET A 102 -7.76 11.26 -3.82
N GLU A 103 -7.87 9.97 -3.48
CA GLU A 103 -7.76 9.49 -2.10
C GLU A 103 -6.30 9.26 -1.70
N GLY A 104 -5.51 8.63 -2.57
CA GLY A 104 -4.14 8.24 -2.25
C GLY A 104 -4.04 7.01 -1.32
N PRO A 105 -2.82 6.52 -1.04
CA PRO A 105 -2.59 5.37 -0.18
C PRO A 105 -2.95 5.65 1.29
N ARG A 106 -3.13 4.58 2.07
CA ARG A 106 -3.15 4.65 3.54
C ARG A 106 -1.81 5.19 4.05
N TRP A 107 -1.85 6.16 4.96
CA TRP A 107 -0.70 6.99 5.37
C TRP A 107 -0.37 6.82 6.85
N ILE A 108 -1.19 7.35 7.76
CA ILE A 108 -1.00 7.30 9.23
C ILE A 108 -2.26 6.76 9.91
N TRP A 109 -2.09 5.93 10.94
CA TRP A 109 -3.18 5.54 11.83
C TRP A 109 -3.49 6.68 12.80
N ASP A 110 -4.76 7.10 12.85
CA ASP A 110 -5.25 8.04 13.86
C ASP A 110 -5.74 7.27 15.10
N ASP A 111 -4.99 7.35 16.20
CA ASP A 111 -5.35 6.72 17.48
C ASP A 111 -6.60 7.35 18.14
N GLY A 112 -7.08 8.52 17.69
CA GLY A 112 -8.30 9.18 18.16
C GLY A 112 -9.54 8.80 17.36
N ALA A 113 -9.43 8.79 16.03
CA ALA A 113 -10.52 8.39 15.11
C ALA A 113 -10.61 6.87 14.89
N GLN A 114 -9.56 6.12 15.24
CA GLN A 114 -9.48 4.65 15.07
C GLN A 114 -9.55 4.20 13.60
N GLU A 115 -8.89 4.96 12.71
CA GLU A 115 -8.89 4.70 11.27
C GLU A 115 -7.55 5.04 10.61
N TRP A 116 -7.35 4.54 9.38
CA TRP A 116 -6.21 4.92 8.54
C TRP A 116 -6.52 6.19 7.76
N THR A 117 -5.80 7.26 8.06
CA THR A 117 -5.78 8.45 7.22
C THR A 117 -5.25 8.13 5.83
N ARG A 118 -5.81 8.81 4.83
CA ARG A 118 -5.41 8.74 3.42
C ARG A 118 -4.44 9.88 3.10
N ALA A 119 -3.49 9.65 2.19
CA ALA A 119 -2.47 10.64 1.82
C ALA A 119 -3.03 11.88 1.09
N GLY A 120 -4.23 11.76 0.50
CA GLY A 120 -4.84 12.79 -0.34
C GLY A 120 -4.36 12.74 -1.81
N PRO A 121 -4.77 13.73 -2.62
CA PRO A 121 -4.57 13.70 -4.07
C PRO A 121 -3.10 13.60 -4.49
N MET A 122 -2.74 12.53 -5.21
CA MET A 122 -1.39 12.31 -5.72
C MET A 122 -1.33 11.85 -7.17
N ASN A 123 -0.28 12.28 -7.87
CA ASN A 123 0.01 11.81 -9.23
C ASN A 123 0.56 10.38 -9.19
N VAL A 124 -0.05 9.48 -9.93
CA VAL A 124 0.32 8.07 -10.04
C VAL A 124 0.58 7.67 -11.49
N ALA A 125 1.36 6.60 -11.68
CA ALA A 125 1.52 5.94 -12.97
C ALA A 125 0.60 4.71 -13.01
N LEU A 126 -0.40 4.73 -13.89
CA LEU A 126 -1.27 3.58 -14.15
C LEU A 126 -0.67 2.76 -15.29
N LYS A 127 -0.69 1.44 -15.18
CA LYS A 127 -0.02 0.56 -16.15
C LYS A 127 -0.94 -0.58 -16.58
N PHE A 128 -1.55 -0.40 -17.74
CA PHE A 128 -2.36 -1.40 -18.41
C PHE A 128 -1.45 -2.45 -19.05
N LEU A 129 -1.73 -3.72 -18.77
CA LEU A 129 -0.92 -4.84 -19.24
C LEU A 129 -1.62 -5.49 -20.45
N ASP A 130 -0.96 -5.45 -21.61
CA ASP A 130 -1.54 -5.96 -22.85
C ASP A 130 -1.86 -7.47 -22.73
N ASN A 131 -3.05 -7.88 -23.18
CA ASN A 131 -3.60 -9.24 -23.04
C ASN A 131 -3.84 -9.71 -21.57
N SER A 132 -4.51 -8.87 -20.78
CA SER A 132 -4.98 -9.13 -19.39
C SER A 132 -5.56 -10.52 -19.10
N GLN A 133 -6.15 -11.18 -20.11
CA GLN A 133 -6.72 -12.52 -20.04
C GLN A 133 -5.71 -13.69 -19.90
N ASN A 134 -4.40 -13.45 -20.10
CA ASN A 134 -3.35 -14.49 -20.03
C ASN A 134 -2.17 -14.09 -19.13
N ILE A 135 -2.38 -13.19 -18.17
CA ILE A 135 -1.31 -12.68 -17.31
C ILE A 135 -1.14 -13.57 -16.09
N SER A 136 0.02 -14.23 -15.98
CA SER A 136 0.36 -15.01 -14.80
C SER A 136 0.71 -14.13 -13.61
N SER A 137 0.31 -14.57 -12.42
CA SER A 137 0.76 -14.04 -11.12
C SER A 137 2.28 -13.78 -11.04
N SER A 138 3.09 -14.65 -11.65
CA SER A 138 4.56 -14.51 -11.74
C SER A 138 5.06 -13.36 -12.63
N TYR A 139 4.26 -12.89 -13.60
CA TYR A 139 4.56 -11.70 -14.40
C TYR A 139 4.24 -10.42 -13.61
N ILE A 140 3.09 -10.38 -12.94
CA ILE A 140 2.69 -9.23 -12.10
C ILE A 140 3.66 -9.06 -10.92
N GLY A 141 4.11 -10.15 -10.30
CA GLY A 141 5.15 -10.10 -9.27
C GLY A 141 6.45 -9.43 -9.75
N GLN A 142 6.88 -9.69 -10.99
CA GLN A 142 8.02 -9.00 -11.59
C GLN A 142 7.74 -7.51 -11.86
N VAL A 143 6.51 -7.14 -12.25
CA VAL A 143 6.12 -5.72 -12.37
C VAL A 143 6.19 -5.03 -10.99
N CYS A 144 5.59 -5.61 -9.96
CA CYS A 144 5.56 -5.02 -8.62
C CYS A 144 6.96 -4.85 -8.01
N VAL A 145 7.85 -5.84 -8.18
CA VAL A 145 9.24 -5.77 -7.68
C VAL A 145 10.08 -4.71 -8.40
N ASN A 146 9.88 -4.49 -9.71
CA ASN A 146 10.73 -3.59 -10.48
C ASN A 146 10.40 -2.09 -10.33
N TYR A 147 9.22 -1.71 -9.85
CA TYR A 147 8.82 -0.29 -9.77
C TYR A 147 9.06 0.41 -8.44
N GLY A 148 9.33 -0.33 -7.35
CA GLY A 148 9.74 0.22 -6.05
C GLY A 148 8.79 1.26 -5.43
N THR A 149 7.56 1.32 -5.94
CA THR A 149 6.57 2.38 -5.71
C THR A 149 5.20 1.71 -5.67
N ILE A 150 4.27 2.29 -4.89
CA ILE A 150 2.92 1.75 -4.66
C ILE A 150 2.21 1.48 -6.01
N VAL A 151 2.06 0.20 -6.35
CA VAL A 151 1.32 -0.25 -7.54
C VAL A 151 -0.14 -0.41 -7.14
N CYS A 152 -0.97 0.57 -7.50
CA CYS A 152 -2.41 0.34 -7.63
C CYS A 152 -2.58 -0.67 -8.77
N VAL A 153 -3.19 -1.82 -8.49
CA VAL A 153 -3.47 -2.79 -9.56
C VAL A 153 -4.69 -2.31 -10.33
N LEU A 154 -4.48 -2.08 -11.63
CA LEU A 154 -5.52 -1.83 -12.62
C LEU A 154 -5.30 -2.77 -13.80
N ILE A 155 -6.40 -3.18 -14.41
CA ILE A 155 -6.46 -4.06 -15.59
C ILE A 155 -7.11 -3.28 -16.73
#